data_AF-A0A532UAV5-F1
#
_entry.id   AF-A0A532UAV5-F1
#
_cell.length_a   1.000
_cell.length_b   1.000
_cell.length_c   1.000
_cell.angle_alpha   90.00
_cell.angle_beta   90.00
_cell.angle_gamma   90.00
#
_symmetry.space_group_name_H-M   'P 1'
#
loop_
_entity.id
_entity.type
_entity.pdbx_description
1 polymer ?
#
loop_
_entity_poly.entity_id
_entity_poly.type
_entity_poly.pdbx_seq_one_letter_code
_entity_poly.pdbx_strand_id
1 'polypeptide(L)'
;MAKATDYNEIIRQEEMEKKGVEPVSHTYLGSPINPLPRGLPKTISSLCPECCKVIEGRLFEENGKVILEKECPVHGSFRDIYWSDVNLYLKAERWTFGEGHGLTNPK
;
A
#
# COMPACT_ATOMS: atom_id res chain seq x y z
N MET A 1 -14.51 2.22 -27.95
CA MET A 1 -14.16 1.00 -27.19
C MET A 1 -12.68 1.11 -26.83
N ALA A 2 -12.38 1.63 -25.63
CA ALA A 2 -10.99 1.80 -25.20
C ALA A 2 -10.41 0.42 -24.86
N LYS A 3 -9.30 0.06 -25.50
CA LYS A 3 -8.60 -1.20 -25.28
C LYS A 3 -8.06 -1.19 -23.84
N ALA A 4 -8.36 -2.22 -23.06
CA ALA A 4 -7.75 -2.45 -21.76
C ALA A 4 -6.27 -2.78 -22.00
N THR A 5 -5.39 -1.78 -21.87
CA THR A 5 -3.95 -2.00 -21.87
C THR A 5 -3.58 -2.75 -20.58
N ASP A 6 -2.83 -3.85 -20.75
CA ASP A 6 -2.35 -4.69 -19.66
C ASP A 6 -1.65 -3.84 -18.59
N TYR A 7 -2.16 -3.90 -17.37
CA TYR A 7 -1.65 -3.16 -16.22
C TYR A 7 -0.13 -3.39 -16.04
N ASN A 8 0.37 -4.58 -16.36
CA ASN A 8 1.81 -4.89 -16.29
C ASN A 8 2.65 -4.18 -17.37
N GLU A 9 2.05 -3.81 -18.49
CA GLU A 9 2.71 -3.14 -19.62
C GLU A 9 2.89 -1.63 -19.33
N ILE A 10 1.92 -1.03 -18.64
CA ILE A 10 1.99 0.35 -18.15
C ILE A 10 3.04 0.47 -17.04
N ILE A 11 3.08 -0.48 -16.10
CA ILE A 11 4.11 -0.53 -15.04
C ILE A 11 5.51 -0.62 -15.65
N ARG A 12 5.71 -1.45 -16.68
CA ARG A 12 7.00 -1.52 -17.40
C ARG A 12 7.39 -0.20 -18.05
N GLN A 13 6.46 0.52 -18.66
CA GLN A 13 6.78 1.79 -19.34
C GLN A 13 7.16 2.89 -18.34
N GLU A 14 6.46 3.00 -17.20
CA GLU A 14 6.77 3.98 -16.15
C GLU A 14 8.04 3.62 -15.34
N GLU A 15 8.31 2.33 -15.09
CA GLU A 15 9.58 1.87 -14.49
C GLU A 15 10.79 2.19 -15.38
N MET A 16 10.61 2.19 -16.70
CA MET A 16 11.66 2.58 -17.67
C MET A 16 11.93 4.09 -17.66
N GLU A 17 10.94 4.94 -17.33
CA GLU A 17 11.13 6.39 -17.17
C GLU A 17 11.82 6.78 -15.85
N LYS A 18 11.69 5.96 -14.79
CA LYS A 18 12.41 6.14 -13.50
C LYS A 18 13.90 5.73 -13.52
N LYS A 19 14.46 5.33 -14.66
CA LYS A 19 15.85 4.83 -14.84
C LYS A 19 17.00 5.75 -14.39
N GLY A 20 16.75 6.90 -13.78
CA GLY A 20 17.77 7.85 -13.35
C GLY A 20 18.05 7.93 -11.85
N VAL A 21 17.28 7.25 -10.98
CA VAL A 21 17.45 7.36 -9.51
C VAL A 21 17.74 5.98 -8.93
N GLU A 22 18.96 5.79 -8.43
CA GLU A 22 19.34 4.55 -7.74
C GLU A 22 18.48 4.35 -6.48
N PRO A 23 18.00 3.13 -6.21
CA PRO A 23 17.20 2.85 -5.02
C PRO A 23 18.07 3.01 -3.76
N VAL A 24 17.74 4.00 -2.93
CA VAL A 24 18.39 4.20 -1.63
C VAL A 24 18.02 3.08 -0.65
N SER A 25 19.02 2.41 -0.08
CA SER A 25 18.82 1.31 0.87
C SER A 25 18.84 1.75 2.34
N HIS A 26 19.43 2.92 2.61
CA HIS A 26 19.61 3.46 3.97
C HIS A 26 19.35 4.98 3.99
N THR A 27 18.91 5.48 5.14
CA THR A 27 18.78 6.93 5.40
C THR A 27 20.15 7.60 5.58
N TYR A 28 20.21 8.94 5.62
CA TYR A 28 21.46 9.67 5.88
C TYR A 28 22.14 9.28 7.20
N LEU A 29 21.39 8.74 8.17
CA LEU A 29 21.89 8.27 9.47
C LEU A 29 22.11 6.75 9.52
N GLY A 30 22.02 6.06 8.37
CA GLY A 30 22.30 4.62 8.27
C GLY A 30 21.17 3.68 8.66
N SER A 31 19.96 4.17 8.98
CA SER A 31 18.80 3.29 9.20
C SER A 31 18.32 2.66 7.89
N PRO A 32 17.99 1.36 7.85
CA PRO A 32 17.55 0.70 6.62
C PRO A 32 16.17 1.21 6.18
N ILE A 33 15.99 1.40 4.87
CA ILE A 33 14.71 1.78 4.27
C ILE A 33 14.02 0.50 3.81
N ASN A 34 12.94 0.12 4.50
CA ASN A 34 12.15 -1.04 4.12
C ASN A 34 11.00 -0.60 3.18
N PRO A 35 10.95 -1.08 1.92
CA PRO A 35 9.87 -0.72 1.02
C PRO A 35 8.55 -1.31 1.51
N LEU A 36 7.47 -0.53 1.37
CA LEU A 36 6.13 -1.00 1.71
C LEU A 36 5.71 -2.13 0.74
N PRO A 37 5.15 -3.25 1.25
CA PRO A 37 4.55 -4.27 0.40
C PRO A 37 3.32 -3.69 -0.33
N ARG A 38 3.32 -3.85 -1.66
CA ARG A 38 2.29 -3.32 -2.58
C ARG A 38 1.38 -4.45 -3.07
N GLY A 39 0.20 -4.08 -3.56
CA GLY A 39 -0.76 -4.97 -4.18
C GLY A 39 -1.78 -5.57 -3.21
N LEU A 40 -2.75 -6.26 -3.79
CA LEU A 40 -3.83 -6.98 -3.10
C LEU A 40 -3.83 -8.44 -3.56
N PRO A 41 -4.22 -9.40 -2.69
CA PRO A 41 -4.60 -9.21 -1.29
C PRO A 41 -3.39 -9.03 -0.36
N LYS A 42 -3.56 -8.32 0.75
CA LYS A 42 -2.51 -8.19 1.77
C LYS A 42 -3.05 -8.10 3.19
N THR A 43 -2.18 -8.39 4.15
CA THR A 43 -2.48 -8.31 5.58
C THR A 43 -1.94 -7.01 6.16
N ILE A 44 -2.74 -6.36 7.01
CA ILE A 44 -2.39 -5.15 7.75
C ILE A 44 -2.75 -5.29 9.22
N SER A 45 -2.12 -4.50 10.07
CA SER A 45 -2.56 -4.30 11.45
C SER A 45 -3.64 -3.20 11.49
N SER A 46 -4.81 -3.50 12.02
CA SER A 46 -5.94 -2.57 12.16
C SER A 46 -6.37 -2.50 13.62
N LEU A 47 -7.12 -1.46 13.99
CA LEU A 47 -7.77 -1.38 15.31
C LEU A 47 -9.19 -1.95 15.26
N CYS A 48 -9.56 -2.66 16.32
CA CYS A 48 -10.95 -2.99 16.62
C CYS A 48 -11.71 -1.72 17.02
N PRO A 49 -12.90 -1.44 16.46
CA PRO A 49 -13.66 -0.22 16.77
C PRO A 49 -14.18 -0.18 18.22
N GLU A 50 -14.36 -1.34 18.85
CA GLU A 50 -14.87 -1.45 20.22
C GLU A 50 -13.74 -1.51 21.26
N CYS A 51 -12.73 -2.35 21.05
CA CYS A 51 -11.62 -2.52 22.00
C CYS A 51 -10.50 -1.49 21.88
N CYS A 52 -10.35 -0.86 20.71
CA CYS A 52 -9.12 -0.17 20.29
C CYS A 52 -7.84 -1.05 20.38
N LYS A 53 -7.98 -2.38 20.37
CA LYS A 53 -6.85 -3.33 20.30
C LYS A 53 -6.42 -3.52 18.86
N VAL A 54 -5.11 -3.72 18.67
CA VAL A 54 -4.53 -4.11 17.39
C VAL A 54 -4.97 -5.53 17.05
N ILE A 55 -5.58 -5.70 15.88
CA ILE A 55 -6.04 -6.96 15.31
C ILE A 55 -5.55 -7.09 13.88
N GLU A 56 -5.49 -8.32 13.37
CA GLU A 56 -5.14 -8.58 11.98
C GLU A 56 -6.33 -8.23 11.07
N GLY A 57 -6.04 -7.53 9.97
CA GLY A 57 -7.00 -7.21 8.92
C GLY A 57 -6.49 -7.62 7.55
N ARG A 58 -7.37 -8.13 6.71
CA ARG A 58 -7.11 -8.53 5.32
C ARG A 58 -7.72 -7.51 4.37
N LEU A 59 -6.88 -6.92 3.53
CA LEU A 59 -7.28 -6.10 2.40
C LEU A 59 -7.34 -6.95 1.13
N PHE A 60 -8.45 -6.87 0.39
CA PHE A 60 -8.61 -7.56 -0.89
C PHE A 60 -9.52 -6.77 -1.82
N GLU A 61 -9.42 -7.05 -3.12
CA GLU A 61 -10.32 -6.49 -4.12
C GLU A 61 -11.65 -7.26 -4.11
N GLU A 62 -12.76 -6.53 -4.08
CA GLU A 62 -14.07 -7.08 -4.35
C GLU A 62 -14.94 -6.05 -5.07
N ASN A 63 -15.55 -6.45 -6.19
CA ASN A 63 -16.46 -5.61 -6.99
C ASN A 63 -15.85 -4.24 -7.39
N GLY A 64 -14.55 -4.21 -7.72
CA GLY A 64 -13.81 -3.00 -8.07
C GLY A 64 -13.49 -2.08 -6.89
N LYS A 65 -13.74 -2.52 -5.65
CA LYS A 65 -13.45 -1.80 -4.40
C LYS A 65 -12.40 -2.55 -3.60
N VAL A 66 -11.73 -1.85 -2.70
CA VAL A 66 -10.87 -2.47 -1.69
C VAL A 66 -11.65 -2.65 -0.41
N ILE A 67 -11.78 -3.89 0.03
CA ILE A 67 -12.49 -4.26 1.25
C ILE A 67 -11.46 -4.57 2.33
N LEU A 68 -11.70 -4.07 3.54
CA LEU A 68 -11.01 -4.46 4.75
C LEU A 68 -11.90 -5.39 5.56
N GLU A 69 -11.42 -6.61 5.78
CA GLU A 69 -12.02 -7.58 6.69
C GLU A 69 -11.10 -7.78 7.90
N LYS A 70 -11.64 -7.71 9.10
CA LYS A 70 -10.87 -7.87 10.35
C LYS A 70 -11.69 -8.64 11.36
N GLU A 71 -11.02 -9.43 12.19
CA GLU A 71 -11.68 -10.26 13.20
C GLU A 71 -11.16 -9.94 14.60
N CYS A 72 -12.07 -9.60 15.51
CA CYS A 72 -11.79 -9.40 16.92
C CYS A 72 -12.29 -10.61 17.72
N PRO A 73 -11.46 -11.27 18.54
CA PRO A 73 -11.87 -12.42 19.34
C PRO A 73 -13.02 -12.15 20.33
N VAL A 74 -13.28 -10.87 20.66
CA VAL A 74 -14.31 -10.45 21.62
C VAL A 74 -15.54 -9.88 20.93
N HIS A 75 -15.35 -9.13 19.84
CA HIS A 75 -16.43 -8.36 19.19
C HIS A 75 -16.85 -8.89 17.81
N GLY A 76 -16.24 -9.98 17.35
CA GLY A 76 -16.57 -10.63 16.08
C GLY A 76 -15.86 -10.02 14.86
N SER A 77 -16.40 -10.31 13.67
CA SER A 77 -15.86 -9.85 12.40
C SER A 77 -16.45 -8.51 11.99
N PHE A 78 -15.59 -7.67 11.39
CA PHE A 78 -15.95 -6.39 10.83
C PHE A 78 -15.52 -6.34 9.38
N ARG A 79 -16.36 -5.72 8.54
CA ARG A 79 -16.14 -5.63 7.12
C ARG A 79 -16.52 -4.25 6.62
N ASP A 80 -15.53 -3.53 6.11
CA ASP A 80 -15.68 -2.14 5.69
C ASP A 80 -15.11 -1.92 4.28
N ILE A 81 -15.63 -0.92 3.57
CA ILE A 81 -15.02 -0.43 2.33
C ILE A 81 -13.83 0.44 2.73
N TYR A 82 -12.62 -0.02 2.41
CA TYR A 82 -11.39 0.73 2.64
C TYR A 82 -11.16 1.78 1.56
N TRP A 83 -11.39 1.40 0.30
CA TRP A 83 -11.33 2.32 -0.84
C TRP A 83 -12.41 1.96 -1.87
N SER A 84 -13.12 2.96 -2.37
CA SER A 84 -14.21 2.78 -3.34
C SER A 84 -13.78 2.40 -4.76
N ASP A 85 -12.49 2.50 -5.11
CA ASP A 85 -11.95 2.16 -6.43
C ASP A 85 -10.56 1.51 -6.27
N VAL A 86 -10.44 0.26 -6.70
CA VAL A 86 -9.20 -0.52 -6.62
C VAL A 86 -8.08 0.05 -7.48
N ASN A 87 -8.39 0.63 -8.65
CA ASN A 87 -7.38 1.19 -9.54
C ASN A 87 -6.75 2.45 -8.93
N LEU A 88 -7.56 3.27 -8.25
CA LEU A 88 -7.05 4.43 -7.51
C LEU A 88 -6.20 4.00 -6.31
N TYR A 89 -6.59 2.94 -5.61
CA TYR A 89 -5.77 2.36 -4.54
C TYR A 89 -4.39 1.96 -5.03
N LEU A 90 -4.35 1.10 -6.04
CA LEU A 90 -3.09 0.60 -6.62
C LEU A 90 -2.25 1.74 -7.21
N LYS A 91 -2.89 2.76 -7.80
CA LYS A 91 -2.19 3.95 -8.27
C LYS A 91 -1.53 4.70 -7.12
N ALA A 92 -2.21 4.87 -5.99
CA ALA A 92 -1.67 5.57 -4.83
C ALA A 92 -0.55 4.78 -4.13
N GLU A 93 -0.62 3.45 -4.14
CA GLU A 93 0.48 2.61 -3.63
C GLU A 93 1.81 2.79 -4.37
N ARG A 94 1.78 3.36 -5.59
CA ARG A 94 3.00 3.74 -6.32
C ARG A 94 3.69 4.99 -5.74
N TRP A 95 2.96 5.83 -5.01
CA TRP A 95 3.48 7.03 -4.38
C TRP A 95 4.11 6.69 -3.02
N THR A 96 5.19 5.90 -3.05
CA THR A 96 6.02 5.64 -1.88
C THR A 96 7.20 6.60 -1.82
N PHE A 97 7.69 6.88 -0.60
CA PHE A 97 8.95 7.56 -0.35
C PHE A 97 10.12 6.87 -1.10
N GLY A 98 10.36 7.32 -2.32
CA GLY A 98 11.53 6.98 -3.14
C GLY A 98 12.35 8.21 -3.51
N GLU A 99 12.07 9.34 -2.86
CA GLU A 99 12.60 10.66 -3.21
C GLU A 99 13.97 10.96 -2.57
N GLY A 100 14.58 10.02 -1.82
CA GLY A 100 15.94 10.15 -1.30
C GLY A 100 16.18 9.58 0.10
N HIS A 101 17.36 9.85 0.67
CA HIS A 101 17.85 9.34 1.97
C HIS A 101 17.13 9.90 3.22
N GLY A 102 15.99 10.60 3.06
CA GLY A 102 15.29 11.29 4.14
C GLY A 102 15.88 12.67 4.47
N LEU A 103 15.68 13.14 5.69
CA LEU A 103 16.21 14.43 6.18
C LEU A 103 17.46 14.21 7.04
N THR A 104 18.42 15.13 6.95
CA THR A 104 19.62 15.11 7.82
C THR A 104 19.37 15.74 9.19
N ASN A 105 18.40 16.65 9.30
CA ASN A 105 18.05 17.33 10.55
C ASN A 105 16.53 17.57 10.65
N PRO A 106 15.75 16.53 11.02
CA PRO A 106 14.32 16.71 11.29
C PRO A 106 14.12 17.64 12.49
N LYS A 107 13.22 18.63 12.35
CA LYS A 107 12.82 19.54 13.44
C LYS A 107 11.56 19.04 14.13
#